data_AF-A0A2T5DCP0-F1
#
_entry.id   AF-A0A2T5DCP0-F1
#
_cell.length_a   1.000
_cell.length_b   1.000
_cell.length_c   1.000
_cell.angle_alpha   90.00
_cell.angle_beta   90.00
_cell.angle_gamma   90.00
#
_symmetry.space_group_name_H-M   'P 1'
#
loop_
_entity.id
_entity.type
_entity.pdbx_description
1 polymer ?
#
loop_
_entity_poly.entity_id
_entity_poly.type
_entity_poly.pdbx_seq_one_letter_code
_entity_poly.pdbx_strand_id
1 'polypeptide(L)'
;MLDEQKKHEFEKRVDMLALSLALKPNDKNFDQNDDYKLLISTYIKMLEQDQDDFFIDRNSKQNIIRSLERTKAYFDFTEENQLRASLEKLVNDDPTDFMLFPMVVPLSEDINVYQHLMGFVVYKKEHDFTVLTVDKMTKYYEDNIVYQIIPNQRIKELSTLLFEERYDFKLEKFYLLECLTKLSTHTEPIEEIVMNDQTVGNCVVASLDASVNYSPLS
;
A
#
# COMPACT_ATOMS: atom_id res chain seq x y z
N MET A 1 21.21 23.51 8.24
CA MET A 1 21.16 22.42 7.23
C MET A 1 21.00 21.03 7.84
N LEU A 2 22.03 20.34 8.36
CA LEU A 2 21.87 18.97 8.88
C LEU A 2 20.93 18.88 10.11
N ASP A 3 20.94 19.93 10.93
CA ASP A 3 20.12 20.01 12.16
C ASP A 3 18.64 20.34 11.85
N GLU A 4 18.40 21.16 10.82
CA GLU A 4 17.05 21.49 10.37
C GLU A 4 16.38 20.32 9.66
N GLN A 5 17.11 19.54 8.86
CA GLN A 5 16.59 18.32 8.25
C GLN A 5 16.18 17.29 9.31
N LYS A 6 17.01 17.08 10.34
CA LYS A 6 16.69 16.19 11.45
C LYS A 6 15.47 16.66 12.23
N LYS A 7 15.37 17.97 12.49
CA LYS A 7 14.20 18.55 13.15
C LYS A 7 12.93 18.35 12.33
N HIS A 8 13.00 18.58 11.02
CA HIS A 8 11.86 18.39 10.13
C HIS A 8 11.41 16.93 10.05
N GLU A 9 12.36 15.98 9.94
CA GLU A 9 12.04 14.56 9.96
C GLU A 9 11.38 14.14 11.30
N PHE A 10 11.90 14.65 12.42
CA PHE A 10 11.32 14.41 13.75
C PHE A 10 9.88 14.91 13.83
N GLU A 11 9.61 16.13 13.37
CA GLU A 11 8.25 16.69 13.32
C GLU A 11 7.31 15.81 12.47
N LYS A 12 7.76 15.35 11.30
CA LYS A 12 6.97 14.43 10.46
C LYS A 12 6.69 13.10 11.13
N ARG A 13 7.65 12.52 11.86
CA ARG A 13 7.44 11.26 12.61
C ARG A 13 6.44 11.44 13.75
N VAL A 14 6.43 12.59 14.42
CA VAL A 14 5.43 12.93 15.45
C VAL A 14 4.04 13.08 14.82
N ASP A 15 3.95 13.77 13.68
CA ASP A 15 2.70 13.92 12.95
C ASP A 15 2.14 12.57 12.48
N MET A 16 3.00 11.72 11.91
CA MET A 16 2.65 10.36 11.50
C MET A 16 2.12 9.53 12.67
N LEU A 17 2.78 9.56 13.83
CA LEU A 17 2.29 8.88 15.04
C LEU A 17 0.92 9.41 15.48
N ALA A 18 0.73 10.73 15.47
CA ALA A 18 -0.56 11.33 15.83
C ALA A 18 -1.68 10.92 14.86
N LEU A 19 -1.36 10.73 13.56
CA LEU A 19 -2.30 10.21 12.56
C LEU A 19 -2.62 8.73 12.78
N SER A 20 -1.61 7.88 13.05
CA SER A 20 -1.80 6.46 13.37
C SER A 20 -2.71 6.27 14.59
N LEU A 21 -2.55 7.12 15.60
CA LEU A 21 -3.34 7.08 16.83
C LEU A 21 -4.70 7.80 16.73
N ALA A 22 -5.07 8.29 15.53
CA ALA A 22 -6.29 9.07 15.30
C ALA A 22 -6.44 10.30 16.23
N LEU A 23 -5.31 10.86 16.69
CA LEU A 23 -5.29 12.02 17.58
C LEU A 23 -5.49 13.34 16.81
N LYS A 24 -5.32 13.32 15.49
CA LYS A 24 -5.55 14.46 14.59
C LYS A 24 -5.95 14.00 13.19
N PRO A 25 -6.61 14.85 12.37
CA PRO A 25 -6.77 14.61 10.94
C PRO A 25 -5.45 14.85 10.18
N ASN A 26 -5.34 14.40 8.93
CA ASN A 26 -4.22 14.69 8.02
C ASN A 26 -4.22 16.16 7.54
N ASP A 27 -4.07 17.08 8.48
CA ASP A 27 -4.04 18.52 8.29
C ASP A 27 -2.73 19.06 7.69
N LYS A 28 -1.71 18.21 7.56
CA LYS A 28 -0.37 18.56 7.06
C LYS A 28 -0.01 17.88 5.74
N ASN A 29 -0.98 17.28 5.03
CA ASN A 29 -0.79 16.60 3.74
C ASN A 29 0.35 15.59 3.77
N PHE A 30 0.30 14.66 4.73
CA PHE A 30 1.14 13.46 4.70
C PHE A 30 0.60 12.56 3.59
N ASP A 31 1.02 12.78 2.34
CA ASP A 31 0.56 12.05 1.15
C ASP A 31 1.59 12.04 0.00
N GLN A 32 2.81 12.54 0.25
CA GLN A 32 3.86 12.62 -0.75
C GLN A 32 4.75 11.37 -0.73
N ASN A 33 5.47 11.12 -1.83
CA ASN A 33 6.41 9.99 -1.94
C ASN A 33 7.39 9.91 -0.76
N ASP A 34 7.96 11.04 -0.32
CA ASP A 34 8.87 11.08 0.82
C ASP A 34 8.20 10.74 2.16
N ASP A 35 6.91 11.06 2.30
CA ASP A 35 6.13 10.71 3.49
C ASP A 35 5.88 9.20 3.55
N TYR A 36 5.52 8.58 2.43
CA TYR A 36 5.40 7.12 2.34
C TYR A 36 6.73 6.42 2.59
N LYS A 37 7.84 6.93 2.04
CA LYS A 37 9.18 6.40 2.33
C LYS A 37 9.53 6.50 3.82
N LEU A 38 9.16 7.60 4.48
CA LEU A 38 9.37 7.78 5.91
C LEU A 38 8.54 6.79 6.74
N LEU A 39 7.28 6.58 6.38
CA LEU A 39 6.39 5.60 7.01
C LEU A 39 6.93 4.18 6.88
N ILE A 40 7.29 3.76 5.66
CA ILE A 40 7.87 2.44 5.40
C ILE A 40 9.19 2.25 6.15
N SER A 41 10.05 3.27 6.17
CA SER A 41 11.31 3.23 6.94
C SER A 41 11.07 3.09 8.44
N THR A 42 9.92 3.56 8.93
CA THR A 42 9.54 3.40 10.34
C THR A 42 9.12 1.96 10.62
N TYR A 43 8.30 1.34 9.76
CA TYR A 43 7.97 -0.08 9.89
C TYR A 43 9.20 -0.99 9.86
N ILE A 44 10.12 -0.74 8.92
CA ILE A 44 11.37 -1.50 8.84
C ILE A 44 12.12 -1.44 10.17
N LYS A 45 12.33 -0.24 10.72
CA LYS A 45 13.00 -0.08 12.02
C LYS A 45 12.26 -0.75 13.17
N MET A 46 10.92 -0.70 13.18
CA MET A 46 10.12 -1.39 14.20
C MET A 46 10.33 -2.89 14.14
N LEU A 47 10.32 -3.49 12.94
CA LEU A 47 10.54 -4.93 12.76
C LEU A 47 11.99 -5.36 13.06
N GLU A 48 12.97 -4.53 12.74
CA GLU A 48 14.38 -4.76 13.10
C GLU A 48 14.60 -4.75 14.62
N GLN A 49 13.84 -3.92 15.35
CA GLN A 49 13.93 -3.79 16.81
C GLN A 49 13.04 -4.78 17.56
N ASP A 50 12.11 -5.45 16.88
CA ASP A 50 11.23 -6.46 17.44
C ASP A 50 12.01 -7.75 17.74
N GLN A 51 12.59 -7.86 18.93
CA GLN A 51 13.36 -9.05 19.35
C GLN A 51 12.48 -10.22 19.82
N ASP A 52 11.25 -9.91 20.24
CA ASP A 52 10.33 -10.88 20.85
C ASP A 52 9.35 -11.48 19.84
N ASP A 53 9.50 -11.14 18.56
CA ASP A 53 8.61 -11.57 17.47
C ASP A 53 7.14 -11.19 17.77
N PHE A 54 6.94 -10.03 18.40
CA PHE A 54 5.63 -9.55 18.84
C PHE A 54 4.74 -9.17 17.66
N PHE A 55 5.31 -8.52 16.64
CA PHE A 55 4.54 -8.00 15.51
C PHE A 55 4.39 -9.03 14.38
N ILE A 56 5.47 -9.76 14.10
CA ILE A 56 5.57 -10.68 12.96
C ILE A 56 6.42 -11.88 13.39
N ASP A 57 6.04 -13.06 12.92
CA ASP A 57 6.80 -14.27 13.18
C ASP A 57 8.25 -14.17 12.66
N ARG A 58 9.16 -14.83 13.39
CA ARG A 58 10.60 -14.78 13.11
C ARG A 58 10.97 -15.20 11.69
N ASN A 59 10.25 -16.17 11.12
CA ASN A 59 10.62 -16.77 9.85
C ASN A 59 10.25 -15.85 8.69
N SER A 60 9.14 -15.13 8.79
CA SER A 60 8.66 -14.18 7.78
C SER A 60 9.36 -12.81 7.86
N LYS A 61 9.87 -12.42 9.04
CA LYS A 61 10.41 -11.08 9.33
C LYS A 61 11.40 -10.56 8.28
N GLN A 62 12.38 -11.38 7.86
CA GLN A 62 13.39 -10.94 6.88
C GLN A 62 12.81 -10.72 5.49
N ASN A 63 11.88 -11.58 5.05
CA ASN A 63 11.20 -11.40 3.77
C ASN A 63 10.32 -10.16 3.79
N ILE A 64 9.59 -9.91 4.88
CA ILE A 64 8.75 -8.73 5.02
C ILE A 64 9.59 -7.44 5.02
N ILE A 65 10.72 -7.41 5.74
CA ILE A 65 11.66 -6.27 5.67
C ILE A 65 12.13 -6.05 4.22
N ARG A 66 12.46 -7.11 3.47
CA ARG A 66 12.85 -7.01 2.06
C ARG A 66 11.71 -6.48 1.18
N SER A 67 10.48 -6.92 1.41
CA SER A 67 9.27 -6.44 0.71
C SER A 67 9.02 -4.95 0.98
N LEU A 68 9.22 -4.51 2.21
CA LEU A 68 9.15 -3.10 2.59
C LEU A 68 10.29 -2.28 1.96
N GLU A 69 11.52 -2.78 1.93
CA GLU A 69 12.62 -2.11 1.23
C GLU A 69 12.37 -1.98 -0.29
N ARG A 70 11.84 -3.04 -0.91
CA ARG A 70 11.42 -3.02 -2.33
C ARG A 70 10.32 -1.99 -2.57
N THR A 71 9.33 -1.93 -1.69
CA THR A 71 8.25 -0.94 -1.71
C THR A 71 8.79 0.48 -1.53
N LYS A 72 9.74 0.69 -0.60
CA LYS A 72 10.37 1.99 -0.38
C LYS A 72 11.10 2.47 -1.65
N ALA A 73 11.78 1.56 -2.35
CA ALA A 73 12.48 1.86 -3.60
C ALA A 73 11.54 2.24 -4.75
N TYR A 74 10.31 1.72 -4.77
CA TYR A 74 9.31 2.06 -5.80
C TYR A 74 9.04 3.58 -5.90
N PHE A 75 9.05 4.28 -4.76
CA PHE A 75 8.86 5.73 -4.75
C PHE A 75 9.99 6.52 -5.44
N ASP A 76 11.14 5.90 -5.68
CA ASP A 76 12.27 6.47 -6.42
C ASP A 76 12.32 6.04 -7.90
N PHE A 77 11.43 5.16 -8.35
CA PHE A 77 11.42 4.73 -9.75
C PHE A 77 11.01 5.88 -10.66
N THR A 78 11.69 6.03 -11.80
CA THR A 78 11.41 7.05 -12.81
C THR A 78 10.89 6.44 -14.11
N GLU A 79 10.96 5.11 -14.26
CA GLU A 79 10.49 4.38 -15.44
C GLU A 79 9.63 3.17 -15.05
N GLU A 80 8.56 2.91 -15.80
CA GLU A 80 7.65 1.76 -15.61
C GLU A 80 8.39 0.42 -15.60
N ASN A 81 9.42 0.26 -16.44
CA ASN A 81 10.22 -0.96 -16.52
C ASN A 81 10.89 -1.32 -15.18
N GLN A 82 11.20 -0.35 -14.32
CA GLN A 82 11.76 -0.61 -12.98
C GLN A 82 10.73 -1.27 -12.06
N LEU A 83 9.46 -0.82 -12.14
CA LEU A 83 8.36 -1.45 -11.42
C LEU A 83 8.10 -2.85 -11.96
N ARG A 84 8.00 -3.00 -13.28
CA ARG A 84 7.78 -4.32 -13.90
C ARG A 84 8.86 -5.31 -13.49
N ALA A 85 10.14 -4.93 -13.60
CA ALA A 85 11.25 -5.78 -13.20
C ALA A 85 11.25 -6.11 -11.69
N SER A 86 10.66 -5.25 -10.85
CA SER A 86 10.51 -5.52 -9.42
C SER A 86 9.38 -6.52 -9.14
N LEU A 87 8.25 -6.41 -9.84
CA LEU A 87 7.14 -7.37 -9.79
C LEU A 87 7.55 -8.75 -10.35
N GLU A 88 8.31 -8.78 -11.44
CA GLU A 88 8.84 -10.03 -12.03
C GLU A 88 9.74 -10.80 -11.06
N LYS A 89 10.42 -10.12 -10.13
CA LYS A 89 11.31 -10.73 -9.13
C LYS A 89 10.60 -11.24 -7.89
N LEU A 90 9.29 -11.01 -7.74
CA LEU A 90 8.54 -11.58 -6.63
C LEU A 90 8.60 -13.11 -6.67
N VAL A 91 8.85 -13.70 -5.51
CA VAL A 91 8.90 -15.14 -5.30
C VAL A 91 7.49 -15.71 -5.40
N ASN A 92 7.35 -16.82 -6.13
CA ASN A 92 6.06 -17.49 -6.27
C ASN A 92 5.69 -18.24 -4.99
N ASP A 93 4.41 -18.21 -4.62
CA ASP A 93 3.84 -18.91 -3.46
C ASP A 93 4.50 -18.49 -2.12
N ASP A 94 5.01 -17.26 -2.06
CA ASP A 94 5.52 -16.65 -0.85
C ASP A 94 4.80 -15.31 -0.60
N PRO A 95 3.72 -15.30 0.21
CA PRO A 95 2.96 -14.08 0.48
C PRO A 95 3.75 -13.05 1.31
N THR A 96 4.88 -13.44 1.90
CA THR A 96 5.79 -12.53 2.61
C THR A 96 6.69 -11.75 1.63
N ASP A 97 6.73 -12.15 0.35
CA ASP A 97 7.41 -11.46 -0.73
C ASP A 97 6.44 -10.64 -1.59
N PHE A 98 6.23 -9.38 -1.21
CA PHE A 98 5.20 -8.51 -1.78
C PHE A 98 5.74 -7.11 -2.13
N MET A 99 4.86 -6.29 -2.71
CA MET A 99 4.98 -4.84 -2.83
C MET A 99 3.69 -4.15 -2.38
N LEU A 100 3.81 -3.00 -1.72
CA LEU A 100 2.66 -2.16 -1.33
C LEU A 100 2.51 -0.96 -2.25
N PHE A 101 1.26 -0.57 -2.50
CA PHE A 101 0.94 0.62 -3.26
C PHE A 101 -0.17 1.38 -2.52
N PRO A 102 0.15 2.44 -1.76
CA PRO A 102 -0.85 3.38 -1.29
C PRO A 102 -1.32 4.21 -2.49
N MET A 103 -2.60 4.14 -2.84
CA MET A 103 -3.13 4.85 -4.01
C MET A 103 -4.37 5.64 -3.67
N VAL A 104 -4.43 6.83 -4.27
CA VAL A 104 -5.57 7.73 -4.19
C VAL A 104 -6.62 7.27 -5.20
N VAL A 105 -7.85 7.07 -4.73
CA VAL A 105 -8.99 6.70 -5.54
C VAL A 105 -10.02 7.84 -5.49
N PRO A 106 -10.32 8.49 -6.63
CA PRO A 106 -11.38 9.50 -6.67
C PRO A 106 -12.75 8.88 -6.38
N LEU A 107 -13.49 9.53 -5.49
CA LEU A 107 -14.89 9.17 -5.19
C LEU A 107 -15.90 9.96 -6.02
N SER A 108 -15.42 10.99 -6.73
CA SER A 108 -16.18 11.87 -7.62
C SER A 108 -15.26 12.45 -8.69
N GLU A 109 -15.84 12.89 -9.80
CA GLU A 109 -15.13 13.59 -10.88
C GLU A 109 -14.77 15.05 -10.50
N ASP A 110 -15.36 15.58 -9.42
CA ASP A 110 -14.99 16.89 -8.88
C ASP A 110 -13.73 16.75 -8.01
N ILE A 111 -12.63 17.36 -8.47
CA ILE A 111 -11.32 17.38 -7.80
C ILE A 111 -11.37 18.01 -6.39
N ASN A 112 -12.40 18.82 -6.09
CA ASN A 112 -12.58 19.42 -4.78
C ASN A 112 -13.30 18.50 -3.78
N VAL A 113 -13.75 17.32 -4.24
CA VAL A 113 -14.42 16.32 -3.40
C VAL A 113 -13.38 15.36 -2.82
N TYR A 114 -13.70 14.88 -1.62
CA TYR A 114 -12.90 13.95 -0.82
C TYR A 114 -12.35 12.78 -1.67
N GLN A 115 -11.02 12.71 -1.75
CA GLN A 115 -10.31 11.57 -2.31
C GLN A 115 -10.08 10.53 -1.22
N HIS A 116 -10.13 9.25 -1.58
CA HIS A 116 -9.94 8.16 -0.62
C HIS A 116 -8.62 7.46 -0.86
N LEU A 117 -7.88 7.13 0.20
CA LEU A 117 -6.65 6.36 0.05
C LEU A 117 -6.92 4.89 0.36
N MET A 118 -6.65 4.03 -0.61
CA MET A 118 -6.68 2.57 -0.48
C MET A 118 -5.26 2.01 -0.45
N GLY A 119 -5.08 0.90 0.25
CA GLY A 119 -3.82 0.15 0.26
C GLY A 119 -3.92 -1.02 -0.71
N PHE A 120 -2.95 -1.17 -1.60
CA PHE A 120 -2.86 -2.33 -2.49
C PHE A 120 -1.65 -3.17 -2.14
N VAL A 121 -1.82 -4.49 -2.03
CA VAL A 121 -0.72 -5.45 -1.83
C VAL A 121 -0.63 -6.32 -3.08
N VAL A 122 0.57 -6.42 -3.66
CA VAL A 122 0.81 -7.30 -4.81
C VAL A 122 1.84 -8.35 -4.44
N TYR A 123 1.47 -9.62 -4.62
CA TYR A 123 2.35 -10.79 -4.44
C TYR A 123 2.08 -11.83 -5.53
N LYS A 124 2.89 -12.89 -5.60
CA LYS A 124 2.69 -13.98 -6.57
C LYS A 124 2.19 -15.26 -5.93
N LYS A 125 1.22 -15.88 -6.59
CA LYS A 125 0.61 -17.16 -6.21
C LYS A 125 0.28 -17.93 -7.47
N GLU A 126 0.65 -19.20 -7.53
CA GLU A 126 0.37 -20.08 -8.69
C GLU A 126 0.84 -19.50 -10.04
N HIS A 127 1.98 -18.80 -10.03
CA HIS A 127 2.61 -18.09 -11.16
C HIS A 127 1.86 -16.85 -11.67
N ASP A 128 0.74 -16.48 -11.06
CA ASP A 128 -0.01 -15.27 -11.33
C ASP A 128 0.17 -14.23 -10.22
N PHE A 129 -0.32 -13.02 -10.44
CA PHE A 129 -0.29 -11.95 -9.45
C PHE A 129 -1.59 -11.91 -8.66
N THR A 130 -1.49 -11.91 -7.34
CA THR A 130 -2.63 -11.57 -6.48
C THR A 130 -2.50 -10.12 -6.05
N VAL A 131 -3.58 -9.35 -6.28
CA VAL A 131 -3.71 -7.97 -5.80
C VAL A 131 -4.76 -7.94 -4.70
N LEU A 132 -4.34 -7.63 -3.47
CA LEU A 132 -5.25 -7.35 -2.37
C LEU A 132 -5.56 -5.85 -2.36
N THR A 133 -6.82 -5.49 -2.48
CA THR A 133 -7.31 -4.14 -2.22
C THR A 133 -7.76 -4.07 -0.77
N VAL A 134 -7.17 -3.14 -0.01
CA VAL A 134 -7.50 -2.87 1.39
C VAL A 134 -8.20 -1.51 1.47
N ASP A 135 -9.49 -1.55 1.76
CA ASP A 135 -10.36 -0.38 1.91
C ASP A 135 -11.11 -0.41 3.25
N LYS A 136 -10.64 0.39 4.21
CA LYS A 136 -11.27 0.48 5.54
C LYS A 136 -12.63 1.18 5.54
N MET A 137 -13.00 1.88 4.46
CA MET A 137 -14.26 2.64 4.37
C MET A 137 -15.26 2.03 3.38
N THR A 138 -14.95 0.87 2.79
CA THR A 138 -15.83 0.09 1.90
C THR A 138 -16.53 0.98 0.87
N LYS A 139 -15.75 1.82 0.18
CA LYS A 139 -16.23 2.83 -0.77
C LYS A 139 -16.61 2.23 -2.12
N TYR A 140 -15.95 1.14 -2.50
CA TYR A 140 -16.19 0.47 -3.78
C TYR A 140 -16.78 -0.93 -3.59
N TYR A 141 -16.08 -1.78 -2.84
CA TYR A 141 -16.57 -3.08 -2.43
C TYR A 141 -17.32 -2.97 -1.10
N GLU A 142 -18.23 -3.93 -0.84
CA GLU A 142 -18.92 -4.03 0.44
C GLU A 142 -17.97 -4.54 1.56
N ASP A 143 -16.90 -5.24 1.17
CA ASP A 143 -15.90 -5.81 2.07
C ASP A 143 -14.62 -4.97 2.17
N ASN A 144 -13.94 -5.06 3.32
CA ASN A 144 -12.72 -4.32 3.58
C ASN A 144 -11.50 -4.83 2.79
N ILE A 145 -11.50 -6.11 2.43
CA ILE A 145 -10.46 -6.72 1.62
C ILE A 145 -11.08 -7.47 0.46
N VAL A 146 -10.61 -7.16 -0.75
CA VAL A 146 -10.94 -7.91 -1.96
C VAL A 146 -9.64 -8.33 -2.62
N TYR A 147 -9.54 -9.60 -3.00
CA TYR A 147 -8.41 -10.09 -3.77
C TYR A 147 -8.77 -10.29 -5.24
N GLN A 148 -7.81 -10.01 -6.11
CA GLN A 148 -7.93 -10.12 -7.55
C GLN A 148 -6.76 -10.93 -8.11
N ILE A 149 -7.04 -11.90 -8.98
CA ILE A 149 -6.00 -12.69 -9.66
C ILE A 149 -5.75 -12.10 -11.04
N ILE A 150 -4.55 -11.56 -11.26
CA ILE A 150 -4.11 -11.00 -12.52
C ILE A 150 -3.12 -11.97 -13.17
N PRO A 151 -3.43 -12.52 -14.36
CA PRO A 151 -2.54 -13.45 -15.04
C PRO A 151 -1.18 -12.83 -15.32
N ASN A 152 -0.11 -13.61 -15.17
CA ASN A 152 1.25 -13.10 -15.38
C ASN A 152 1.50 -12.57 -16.81
N GLN A 153 0.74 -13.02 -17.82
CA GLN A 153 0.80 -12.47 -19.18
C GLN A 153 0.40 -10.98 -19.23
N ARG A 154 -0.31 -10.49 -18.20
CA ARG A 154 -0.79 -9.10 -18.07
C ARG A 154 0.09 -8.23 -17.19
N ILE A 155 1.27 -8.72 -16.80
CA ILE A 155 2.18 -7.98 -15.91
C ILE A 155 2.51 -6.58 -16.42
N LYS A 156 2.68 -6.42 -17.75
CA LYS A 156 2.96 -5.11 -18.35
C LYS A 156 1.82 -4.12 -18.12
N GLU A 157 0.58 -4.59 -18.22
CA GLU A 157 -0.61 -3.75 -18.04
C GLU A 157 -0.79 -3.38 -16.57
N LEU A 158 -0.53 -4.35 -15.67
CA LEU A 158 -0.52 -4.12 -14.23
C LEU A 158 0.57 -3.12 -13.81
N SER A 159 1.80 -3.29 -14.29
CA SER A 159 2.91 -2.38 -13.97
C SER A 159 2.67 -0.98 -14.54
N THR A 160 2.13 -0.85 -15.76
CA THR A 160 1.75 0.45 -16.30
C THR A 160 0.68 1.13 -15.45
N LEU A 161 -0.41 0.43 -15.12
CA LEU A 161 -1.48 0.98 -14.28
C LEU A 161 -0.95 1.48 -12.93
N LEU A 162 -0.19 0.63 -12.21
CA LEU A 162 0.35 0.98 -10.89
C LEU A 162 1.42 2.08 -10.96
N PHE A 163 2.12 2.24 -12.08
CA PHE A 163 3.14 3.27 -12.24
C PHE A 163 2.51 4.62 -12.59
N GLU A 164 1.55 4.66 -13.50
CA GLU A 164 0.89 5.88 -13.97
C GLU A 164 0.00 6.49 -12.88
N GLU A 165 -0.77 5.68 -12.15
CA GLU A 165 -1.65 6.15 -11.07
C GLU A 165 -0.90 6.77 -9.88
N ARG A 166 0.43 6.58 -9.77
CA ARG A 166 1.24 7.30 -8.79
C ARG A 166 1.46 8.77 -9.16
N TYR A 167 1.53 9.09 -10.45
CA TYR A 167 1.94 10.42 -10.93
C TYR A 167 0.81 11.23 -11.55
N ASP A 168 -0.08 10.56 -12.27
CA ASP A 168 -1.17 11.16 -13.05
C ASP A 168 -2.44 10.34 -12.83
N PHE A 169 -2.83 10.20 -11.56
CA PHE A 169 -4.04 9.47 -11.19
C PHE A 169 -5.24 10.05 -11.94
N LYS A 170 -6.01 9.18 -12.59
CA LYS A 170 -7.18 9.63 -13.35
C LYS A 170 -8.25 10.10 -12.38
N LEU A 171 -8.87 11.24 -12.68
CA LEU A 171 -9.99 11.79 -11.89
C LEU A 171 -11.29 11.01 -12.08
N GLU A 172 -11.32 10.09 -13.05
CA GLU A 172 -12.48 9.22 -13.25
C GLU A 172 -12.70 8.36 -12.00
N LYS A 173 -13.94 8.42 -11.51
CA LYS A 173 -14.34 7.76 -10.28
C LYS A 173 -14.06 6.26 -10.37
N PHE A 174 -13.35 5.72 -9.38
CA PHE A 174 -12.98 4.30 -9.30
C PHE A 174 -12.18 3.73 -10.48
N TYR A 175 -11.58 4.58 -11.32
CA TYR A 175 -10.84 4.15 -12.51
C TYR A 175 -9.85 3.02 -12.25
N LEU A 176 -8.98 3.18 -11.24
CA LEU A 176 -8.00 2.18 -10.84
C LEU A 176 -8.65 0.81 -10.55
N LEU A 177 -9.74 0.79 -9.77
CA LEU A 177 -10.43 -0.43 -9.37
C LEU A 177 -11.12 -1.11 -10.56
N GLU A 178 -11.71 -0.33 -11.47
CA GLU A 178 -12.28 -0.86 -12.70
C GLU A 178 -11.22 -1.45 -13.62
N CYS A 179 -10.08 -0.78 -13.75
CA CYS A 179 -8.94 -1.27 -14.51
C CYS A 179 -8.44 -2.59 -13.93
N LEU A 180 -8.22 -2.67 -12.61
CA LEU A 180 -7.81 -3.92 -11.94
C LEU A 180 -8.84 -5.04 -12.16
N THR A 181 -10.13 -4.74 -12.08
CA THR A 181 -11.21 -5.71 -12.36
C THR A 181 -11.16 -6.22 -13.80
N LYS A 182 -10.92 -5.32 -14.77
CA LYS A 182 -10.72 -5.69 -16.18
C LYS A 182 -9.41 -6.46 -16.40
N LEU A 183 -8.38 -6.22 -15.58
CA LEU A 183 -7.11 -6.96 -15.60
C LEU A 183 -7.26 -8.39 -15.09
N SER A 184 -8.16 -8.58 -14.13
CA SER A 184 -8.33 -9.80 -13.37
C SER A 184 -9.08 -10.92 -14.10
N THR A 185 -8.75 -12.17 -13.79
CA THR A 185 -9.56 -13.37 -14.12
C THR A 185 -10.49 -13.78 -13.00
N HIS A 186 -10.26 -13.29 -11.78
CA HIS A 186 -11.00 -13.68 -10.58
C HIS A 186 -11.03 -12.54 -9.56
N THR A 187 -12.20 -12.21 -9.01
CA THR A 187 -12.33 -11.16 -7.98
C THR A 187 -13.26 -11.67 -6.89
N GLU A 188 -12.75 -11.79 -5.67
CA GLU A 188 -13.52 -12.28 -4.52
C GLU A 188 -13.15 -11.53 -3.23
N PRO A 189 -14.11 -11.30 -2.32
CA PRO A 189 -13.84 -10.73 -1.01
C PRO A 189 -13.14 -11.72 -0.08
N ILE A 190 -12.46 -11.19 0.94
CA ILE A 190 -12.00 -11.98 2.08
C ILE A 190 -12.90 -11.64 3.28
N GLU A 191 -13.89 -12.50 3.52
CA GLU A 191 -14.99 -12.27 4.48
C GLU A 191 -14.54 -12.31 5.96
N GLU A 192 -13.40 -12.91 6.28
CA GLU A 192 -13.02 -13.22 7.67
C GLU A 192 -12.24 -12.10 8.41
N ILE A 193 -11.96 -10.97 7.75
CA ILE A 193 -11.11 -9.91 8.32
C ILE A 193 -11.93 -8.69 8.76
N VAL A 194 -12.15 -8.57 10.08
CA VAL A 194 -12.75 -7.37 10.69
C VAL A 194 -11.66 -6.32 10.92
N MET A 195 -11.73 -5.20 10.20
CA MET A 195 -10.82 -4.07 10.41
C MET A 195 -11.36 -3.08 11.43
N ASN A 196 -10.49 -2.54 12.28
CA ASN A 196 -10.85 -1.42 13.14
C ASN A 196 -11.27 -0.21 12.29
N ASP A 197 -12.37 0.44 12.67
CA ASP A 197 -12.90 1.62 11.99
C ASP A 197 -11.83 2.68 11.76
N GLN A 198 -11.90 3.33 10.60
CA GLN A 198 -11.03 4.43 10.24
C GLN A 198 -11.73 5.77 10.55
N THR A 199 -11.04 6.70 11.22
CA THR A 199 -11.49 8.08 11.34
C THR A 199 -11.23 8.87 10.04
N VAL A 200 -12.09 9.84 9.73
CA VAL A 200 -11.91 10.70 8.54
C VAL A 200 -10.55 11.40 8.62
N GLY A 201 -9.76 11.29 7.54
CA GLY A 201 -8.46 11.95 7.42
C GLY A 201 -7.24 11.17 7.92
N ASN A 202 -7.31 9.90 8.36
CA ASN A 202 -6.09 9.10 8.63
C ASN A 202 -5.90 7.89 7.68
N CYS A 203 -6.62 7.84 6.55
CA CYS A 203 -6.50 6.77 5.55
C CYS A 203 -5.07 6.56 5.08
N VAL A 204 -4.27 7.63 5.02
CA VAL A 204 -2.91 7.56 4.49
C VAL A 204 -2.00 6.62 5.27
N VAL A 205 -2.22 6.56 6.58
CA VAL A 205 -1.49 5.67 7.47
C VAL A 205 -2.28 4.39 7.66
N ALA A 206 -3.55 4.48 8.04
CA ALA A 206 -4.38 3.34 8.40
C ALA A 206 -4.50 2.25 7.30
N SER A 207 -4.52 2.64 6.02
CA SER A 207 -4.58 1.67 4.91
C SER A 207 -3.25 0.93 4.74
N LEU A 208 -2.10 1.61 4.92
CA LEU A 208 -0.78 0.98 4.89
C LEU A 208 -0.54 0.09 6.11
N ASP A 209 -0.91 0.53 7.32
CA ASP A 209 -0.87 -0.29 8.53
C ASP A 209 -1.63 -1.61 8.33
N ALA A 210 -2.85 -1.51 7.80
CA ALA A 210 -3.67 -2.69 7.51
C ALA A 210 -2.99 -3.58 6.47
N SER A 211 -2.51 -3.02 5.35
CA SER A 211 -1.82 -3.79 4.31
C SER A 211 -0.59 -4.55 4.83
N VAL A 212 0.20 -3.97 5.74
CA VAL A 212 1.34 -4.65 6.37
C VAL A 212 0.90 -5.79 7.30
N ASN A 213 -0.19 -5.60 8.04
CA ASN A 213 -0.69 -6.61 8.97
C ASN A 213 -1.39 -7.78 8.27
N TYR A 214 -1.97 -7.56 7.09
CA TYR A 214 -2.74 -8.59 6.36
C TYR A 214 -1.98 -9.25 5.20
N SER A 215 -0.86 -8.68 4.74
CA SER A 215 0.02 -9.34 3.75
C SER A 215 0.49 -10.75 4.14
N PRO A 216 0.71 -11.10 5.43
CA PRO A 216 1.15 -12.45 5.81
C PRO A 216 0.02 -13.48 5.93
N LEU A 217 -1.26 -13.07 5.79
CA LEU A 217 -2.43 -13.90 6.12
C LEU A 217 -3.12 -14.54 4.89
N SER A 218 -2.53 -14.41 3.69
CA SER A 218 -3.15 -14.76 2.39
C SER A 218 -2.35 -15.77 1.54
#